data_AF-A0A8X7WZH4-F1
#
_entry.id   AF-A0A8X7WZH4-F1
#
_cell.length_a   1.000
_cell.length_b   1.000
_cell.length_c   1.000
_cell.angle_alpha   90.00
_cell.angle_beta   90.00
_cell.angle_gamma   90.00
#
_symmetry.space_group_name_H-M   'P 1'
#
loop_
_entity.id
_entity.type
_entity.pdbx_description
1 polymer ?
#
loop_
_entity_poly.entity_id
_entity_poly.type
_entity_poly.pdbx_seq_one_letter_code
_entity_poly.pdbx_strand_id
1 'polypeptide(L)'
;MKCGKLPTERVQEAVVAKLPEPQTRLPREKPLPKPRPPTKWEEFAKLKGIRKKKKTNLVWDDVHKEWRRRWGYKRAKDDTKDWLIEVPESADPNEDQFARRMKAKKERVAKNELNRLKNIARGQKVSVQVPTKDQSKAELGKAMQLARISTASVGKFQDKLPKEKPIRTVGKKRSFQPLIGDFNTEKQRQLDLLKVMESKKPRMNVTRAVNRQMREEDAEAARHKKDARRGGKGGKKKGRGGGGGKGRGGPKGKKHHGK
;
A
#
# COMPACT_ATOMS: atom_id res chain seq x y z
N MET A 1 -40.46 16.03 -30.96
CA MET A 1 -39.74 16.47 -32.18
C MET A 1 -40.10 15.53 -33.32
N LYS A 2 -40.38 16.04 -34.53
CA LYS A 2 -40.74 15.21 -35.70
C LYS A 2 -39.46 14.78 -36.42
N CYS A 3 -39.12 13.49 -36.38
CA CYS A 3 -37.90 12.93 -36.96
C CYS A 3 -37.80 13.07 -38.49
N GLY A 4 -38.92 13.10 -39.22
CA GLY A 4 -38.95 13.16 -40.68
C GLY A 4 -38.57 14.48 -41.34
N LYS A 5 -38.23 15.53 -40.58
CA LYS A 5 -37.79 16.84 -41.10
C LYS A 5 -36.30 17.12 -40.86
N LEU A 6 -35.57 16.17 -40.28
CA LEU A 6 -34.16 16.35 -39.95
C LEU A 6 -33.28 16.11 -41.19
N PRO A 7 -32.13 16.80 -41.31
CA PRO A 7 -31.20 16.57 -42.40
C PRO A 7 -30.68 15.13 -42.34
N THR A 8 -30.77 14.45 -43.49
CA THR A 8 -30.46 13.05 -43.64
C THR A 8 -29.16 12.88 -44.43
N GLU A 9 -28.24 12.08 -43.90
CA GLU A 9 -26.95 11.78 -44.52
C GLU A 9 -26.89 10.28 -44.85
N ARG A 10 -26.36 9.94 -46.03
CA ARG A 10 -26.07 8.54 -46.37
C ARG A 10 -24.66 8.21 -45.89
N VAL A 11 -24.58 7.40 -44.85
CA VAL A 11 -23.29 6.89 -44.34
C VAL A 11 -23.25 5.40 -44.66
N GLN A 12 -22.30 5.01 -45.51
CA GLN A 12 -22.20 3.67 -46.09
C GLN A 12 -23.50 3.28 -46.83
N GLU A 13 -24.24 2.29 -46.35
CA GLU A 13 -25.49 1.80 -46.94
C GLU A 13 -26.75 2.27 -46.20
N ALA A 14 -26.60 2.98 -45.07
CA ALA A 14 -27.71 3.40 -44.23
C ALA A 14 -27.99 4.91 -44.34
N VAL A 15 -29.28 5.23 -44.38
CA VAL A 15 -29.80 6.59 -44.37
C VAL A 15 -29.99 7.01 -42.90
N VAL A 16 -29.16 7.94 -42.41
CA VAL A 16 -29.14 8.35 -41.00
C VAL A 16 -29.54 9.82 -40.86
N ALA A 17 -30.42 10.14 -39.91
CA ALA A 17 -30.80 11.51 -39.60
C ALA A 17 -29.97 12.07 -38.43
N LYS A 18 -29.51 13.33 -38.53
CA LYS A 18 -28.81 14.00 -37.42
C LYS A 18 -29.82 14.52 -36.40
N LEU A 19 -29.85 13.90 -35.23
CA LEU A 19 -30.67 14.34 -34.10
C LEU A 19 -30.06 15.61 -33.46
N PRO A 20 -30.89 16.58 -33.03
CA PRO A 20 -30.40 17.73 -32.27
C PRO A 20 -29.89 17.29 -30.89
N GLU A 21 -29.02 18.10 -30.29
CA GLU A 21 -28.53 17.85 -28.94
C GLU A 21 -29.70 17.78 -27.93
N PRO A 22 -29.67 16.84 -26.97
CA PRO A 22 -30.75 16.70 -26.00
C PRO A 22 -30.86 17.94 -25.12
N GLN A 23 -32.02 18.61 -25.14
CA GLN A 23 -32.28 19.81 -24.33
C GLN A 23 -32.51 19.50 -22.85
N THR A 24 -33.02 18.30 -22.54
CA THR A 24 -33.33 17.88 -21.18
C THR A 24 -32.06 17.58 -20.39
N ARG A 25 -31.81 18.29 -19.29
CA ARG A 25 -30.68 18.04 -18.40
C ARG A 25 -30.93 16.79 -17.55
N LEU A 26 -30.33 15.67 -17.95
CA LEU A 26 -30.38 14.43 -17.18
C LEU A 26 -29.19 14.34 -16.20
N PRO A 27 -29.39 13.79 -14.99
CA PRO A 27 -28.28 13.54 -14.08
C PRO A 27 -27.37 12.46 -14.66
N ARG A 28 -26.05 12.62 -14.48
CA ARG A 28 -25.07 11.63 -14.90
C ARG A 28 -25.09 10.43 -13.96
N GLU A 29 -24.97 9.22 -14.50
CA GLU A 29 -24.77 7.99 -13.71
C GLU A 29 -23.47 8.06 -12.89
N LYS A 30 -22.39 8.57 -13.51
CA LYS A 30 -21.07 8.66 -12.90
C LYS A 30 -20.64 10.11 -12.76
N PRO A 31 -19.96 10.45 -11.64
CA PRO A 31 -19.39 11.77 -11.47
C PRO A 31 -18.38 12.05 -12.59
N LEU A 32 -18.15 13.34 -12.82
CA LEU A 32 -17.11 13.75 -13.76
C LEU A 32 -15.76 13.15 -13.33
N PRO A 33 -14.95 12.65 -14.28
CA PRO A 33 -13.62 12.16 -13.96
C PRO A 33 -12.81 13.30 -13.34
N LYS A 34 -12.29 13.07 -12.14
CA LYS A 34 -11.46 14.07 -11.46
C LYS A 34 -10.19 14.33 -12.27
N PRO A 35 -9.73 15.58 -12.36
CA PRO A 35 -8.45 15.88 -13.00
C PRO A 35 -7.34 15.09 -12.31
N ARG A 36 -6.40 14.59 -13.09
CA ARG A 36 -5.28 13.82 -12.54
C ARG A 36 -4.42 14.77 -11.68
N PRO A 37 -4.09 14.39 -10.44
CA PRO A 37 -3.19 15.18 -9.63
C PRO A 37 -1.80 15.22 -10.30
N PRO A 38 -1.08 16.35 -10.23
CA PRO A 38 0.24 16.46 -10.82
C PRO A 38 1.20 15.47 -10.15
N THR A 39 2.09 14.89 -10.95
CA THR A 39 3.17 14.05 -10.43
C THR A 39 4.28 14.92 -9.83
N LYS A 40 5.10 14.35 -8.94
CA LYS A 40 6.25 15.06 -8.35
C LYS A 40 7.19 15.67 -9.40
N TRP A 41 7.35 15.00 -10.54
CA TRP A 41 8.17 15.51 -11.65
C TRP A 41 7.50 16.66 -12.39
N GLU A 42 6.18 16.64 -12.56
CA GLU A 42 5.44 17.76 -13.17
C GLU A 42 5.42 18.99 -12.28
N GLU A 43 5.29 18.81 -10.96
CA GLU A 43 5.47 19.87 -9.97
C GLU A 43 6.87 20.49 -10.09
N PHE A 44 7.90 19.65 -10.11
CA PHE A 44 9.29 20.09 -10.29
C PHE A 44 9.51 20.80 -11.63
N ALA A 45 8.99 20.24 -12.73
CA ALA A 45 9.12 20.82 -14.06
C ALA A 45 8.41 22.18 -14.15
N LYS A 46 7.25 22.34 -13.50
CA LYS A 46 6.55 23.62 -13.41
C LYS A 46 7.37 24.64 -12.62
N LEU A 47 7.92 24.25 -11.47
CA LEU A 47 8.77 25.12 -10.65
C LEU A 47 10.06 25.53 -11.36
N LYS A 48 10.64 24.64 -12.16
CA LYS A 48 11.86 24.91 -12.94
C LYS A 48 11.60 25.48 -14.34
N GLY A 49 10.35 25.69 -14.72
CA GLY A 49 9.99 26.18 -16.05
C GLY A 49 10.37 25.24 -17.20
N ILE A 50 10.55 23.94 -16.93
CA ILE A 50 10.96 22.95 -17.94
C ILE A 50 9.76 22.68 -18.86
N ARG A 51 9.85 23.19 -20.10
CA ARG A 51 8.83 22.98 -21.13
C ARG A 51 8.97 21.59 -21.78
N LYS A 52 7.86 20.86 -21.90
CA LYS A 52 7.81 19.56 -22.59
C LYS A 52 8.00 19.75 -24.10
N LYS A 53 9.12 19.30 -24.65
CA LYS A 53 9.38 19.26 -26.10
C LYS A 53 8.97 17.91 -26.68
N LYS A 54 8.37 17.90 -27.89
CA LYS A 54 8.13 16.66 -28.65
C LYS A 54 9.48 16.11 -29.11
N LYS A 55 9.70 14.80 -28.92
CA LYS A 55 10.88 14.08 -29.41
C LYS A 55 10.45 13.19 -30.57
N THR A 56 11.22 13.19 -31.66
CA THR A 56 11.00 12.29 -32.79
C THR A 56 11.35 10.85 -32.42
N ASN A 57 10.66 9.91 -33.08
CA ASN A 57 10.92 8.48 -32.93
C ASN A 57 12.21 8.07 -33.64
N LEU A 58 12.50 8.63 -34.81
CA LEU A 58 13.72 8.33 -35.56
C LEU A 58 14.89 9.18 -35.06
N VAL A 59 16.04 8.54 -34.96
CA VAL A 59 17.34 9.10 -34.55
C VAL A 59 18.36 8.57 -35.54
N TRP A 60 19.18 9.46 -36.08
CA TRP A 60 20.29 9.09 -36.94
C TRP A 60 21.29 8.23 -36.17
N ASP A 61 21.66 7.08 -36.73
CA ASP A 61 22.68 6.18 -36.18
C ASP A 61 23.96 6.32 -37.01
N ASP A 62 25.00 6.91 -36.42
CA ASP A 62 26.26 7.21 -37.11
C ASP A 62 26.99 5.94 -37.58
N VAL A 63 26.81 4.83 -36.87
CA VAL A 63 27.49 3.56 -37.18
C VAL A 63 26.94 2.95 -38.47
N HIS A 64 25.63 2.94 -38.61
CA HIS A 64 24.94 2.31 -39.75
C HIS A 64 24.56 3.32 -40.84
N LYS A 65 24.75 4.62 -40.59
CA LYS A 65 24.37 5.73 -41.48
C LYS A 65 22.90 5.64 -41.92
N GLU A 66 22.02 5.29 -40.98
CA GLU A 66 20.60 5.09 -41.20
C GLU A 66 19.77 5.75 -40.11
N TRP A 67 18.54 6.17 -40.47
CA TRP A 67 17.56 6.61 -39.48
C TRP A 67 16.94 5.42 -38.78
N ARG A 68 17.28 5.24 -37.50
CA ARG A 68 16.78 4.14 -36.67
C ARG A 68 15.85 4.63 -35.57
N ARG A 69 15.01 3.73 -35.07
CA ARG A 69 14.09 4.06 -33.97
C ARG A 69 14.87 4.34 -32.69
N ARG A 70 14.38 5.25 -31.86
CA ARG A 70 14.97 5.57 -30.55
C ARG A 70 14.86 4.42 -29.54
N TRP A 71 13.85 3.58 -29.69
CA TRP A 71 13.57 2.42 -28.85
C TRP A 71 12.91 1.32 -29.70
N GLY A 72 12.98 0.07 -29.21
CA GLY A 72 12.44 -1.11 -29.92
C GLY A 72 13.48 -1.90 -30.70
N TYR A 73 13.03 -2.64 -31.72
CA TYR A 73 13.87 -3.46 -32.59
C TYR A 73 14.80 -2.60 -33.45
N LYS A 74 16.08 -3.03 -33.59
CA LYS A 74 17.14 -2.30 -34.31
C LYS A 74 17.19 -0.80 -33.94
N ARG A 75 17.13 -0.50 -32.63
CA ARG A 75 17.18 0.88 -32.15
C ARG A 75 18.56 1.52 -32.38
N ALA A 76 18.58 2.84 -32.52
CA ALA A 76 19.82 3.61 -32.45
C ALA A 76 20.47 3.45 -31.08
N LYS A 77 21.81 3.36 -31.01
CA LYS A 77 22.61 3.16 -29.77
C LYS A 77 22.14 1.92 -29.00
N ASP A 78 22.35 0.75 -29.58
CA ASP A 78 21.95 -0.53 -28.98
C ASP A 78 23.08 -1.19 -28.20
N ASP A 79 23.20 -0.79 -26.94
CA ASP A 79 24.28 -1.28 -26.07
C ASP A 79 24.23 -2.77 -25.67
N THR A 80 23.31 -3.56 -26.22
CA THR A 80 23.26 -5.01 -25.97
C THR A 80 24.06 -5.82 -26.99
N LYS A 81 24.51 -5.19 -28.08
CA LYS A 81 25.32 -5.83 -29.11
C LYS A 81 26.81 -5.52 -28.98
N ASP A 82 27.18 -4.78 -27.94
CA ASP A 82 28.57 -4.49 -27.60
C ASP A 82 29.25 -5.84 -27.29
N TRP A 83 30.21 -6.25 -28.13
CA TRP A 83 30.96 -7.50 -27.96
C TRP A 83 32.12 -7.34 -26.97
N LEU A 84 32.53 -6.10 -26.70
CA LEU A 84 33.59 -5.73 -25.77
C LEU A 84 33.13 -4.53 -24.93
N ILE A 85 33.36 -4.59 -23.63
CA ILE A 85 33.17 -3.47 -22.70
C ILE A 85 34.51 -3.20 -22.04
N GLU A 86 35.01 -1.97 -22.18
CA GLU A 86 36.22 -1.53 -21.48
C GLU A 86 35.96 -1.52 -19.97
N VAL A 87 36.81 -2.23 -19.23
CA VAL A 87 36.78 -2.26 -17.77
C VAL A 87 37.50 -1.00 -17.27
N PRO A 88 36.82 -0.11 -16.51
CA PRO A 88 37.49 1.03 -15.90
C PRO A 88 38.56 0.53 -14.92
N GLU A 89 39.71 1.20 -14.87
CA GLU A 89 40.84 0.84 -14.00
C GLU A 89 40.48 0.83 -12.49
N SER A 90 39.40 1.52 -12.12
CA SER A 90 38.86 1.55 -10.75
C SER A 90 37.89 0.41 -10.41
N ALA A 91 37.58 -0.49 -11.35
CA ALA A 91 36.62 -1.57 -11.14
C ALA A 91 37.30 -2.84 -10.64
N ASP A 92 36.56 -3.65 -9.88
CA ASP A 92 37.04 -4.95 -9.41
C ASP A 92 37.33 -5.87 -10.61
N PRO A 93 38.57 -6.40 -10.75
CA PRO A 93 38.93 -7.30 -11.86
C PRO A 93 38.05 -8.55 -11.98
N ASN A 94 37.37 -8.96 -10.90
CA ASN A 94 36.52 -10.15 -10.89
C ASN A 94 35.04 -9.88 -11.19
N GLU A 95 34.62 -8.62 -11.40
CA GLU A 95 33.21 -8.29 -11.67
C GLU A 95 32.90 -8.29 -13.18
N ASP A 96 31.92 -9.10 -13.59
CA ASP A 96 31.38 -9.07 -14.95
C ASP A 96 30.62 -7.76 -15.23
N GLN A 97 31.18 -6.93 -16.12
CA GLN A 97 30.61 -5.64 -16.50
C GLN A 97 29.27 -5.76 -17.25
N PHE A 98 29.05 -6.85 -18.00
CA PHE A 98 27.77 -7.09 -18.65
C PHE A 98 26.68 -7.35 -17.60
N ALA A 99 26.96 -8.20 -16.61
CA ALA A 99 26.06 -8.44 -15.49
C ALA A 99 25.77 -7.17 -14.70
N ARG A 100 26.79 -6.33 -14.43
CA ARG A 100 26.64 -5.05 -13.75
C ARG A 100 25.72 -4.09 -14.54
N ARG A 101 25.92 -3.98 -15.85
CA ARG A 101 25.07 -3.16 -16.73
C ARG A 101 23.61 -3.63 -16.72
N MET A 102 23.39 -4.93 -16.76
CA MET A 102 22.05 -5.53 -16.72
C MET A 102 21.38 -5.32 -15.36
N LYS A 103 22.11 -5.48 -14.25
CA LYS A 103 21.64 -5.17 -12.89
C LYS A 103 21.25 -3.68 -12.78
N ALA A 104 22.13 -2.77 -13.19
CA ALA A 104 21.87 -1.32 -13.17
C ALA A 104 20.63 -0.94 -14.00
N LYS A 105 20.43 -1.57 -15.17
CA LYS A 105 19.23 -1.38 -15.98
C LYS A 105 17.96 -1.86 -15.24
N LYS A 106 17.99 -3.06 -14.65
CA LYS A 106 16.87 -3.59 -13.85
C LYS A 106 16.55 -2.69 -12.67
N GLU A 107 17.55 -2.21 -11.94
CA GLU A 107 17.39 -1.28 -10.83
C GLU A 107 16.78 0.05 -11.26
N ARG A 108 17.24 0.63 -12.37
CA ARG A 108 16.67 1.87 -12.92
C ARG A 108 15.20 1.69 -13.31
N VAL A 109 14.86 0.57 -13.93
CA VAL A 109 13.47 0.23 -14.29
C VAL A 109 12.63 0.04 -13.02
N ALA A 110 13.12 -0.71 -12.03
CA ALA A 110 12.44 -0.92 -10.76
C ALA A 110 12.23 0.41 -9.99
N LYS A 111 13.23 1.29 -9.98
CA LYS A 111 13.13 2.63 -9.37
C LYS A 111 12.08 3.49 -10.07
N ASN A 112 11.98 3.41 -11.40
CA ASN A 112 10.93 4.10 -12.16
C ASN A 112 9.54 3.59 -11.79
N GLU A 113 9.35 2.27 -11.74
CA GLU A 113 8.06 1.67 -11.37
C GLU A 113 7.68 1.99 -9.93
N LEU A 114 8.63 1.95 -9.01
CA LEU A 114 8.42 2.35 -7.62
C LEU A 114 7.99 3.83 -7.52
N ASN A 115 8.62 4.72 -8.28
CA ASN A 115 8.23 6.12 -8.33
C ASN A 115 6.83 6.32 -8.94
N ARG A 116 6.47 5.55 -9.98
CA ARG A 116 5.13 5.52 -10.56
C ARG A 116 4.10 5.10 -9.51
N LEU A 117 4.34 4.00 -8.80
CA LEU A 117 3.46 3.52 -7.74
C LEU A 117 3.30 4.56 -6.63
N LYS A 118 4.39 5.21 -6.19
CA LYS A 118 4.33 6.31 -5.22
C LYS A 118 3.48 7.50 -5.69
N ASN A 119 3.54 7.85 -6.98
CA ASN A 119 2.73 8.94 -7.53
C ASN A 119 1.24 8.56 -7.60
N ILE A 120 0.93 7.34 -8.03
CA ILE A 120 -0.45 6.82 -8.04
C ILE A 120 -1.02 6.81 -6.61
N ALA A 121 -0.24 6.32 -5.65
CA ALA A 121 -0.59 6.28 -4.23
C ALA A 121 -0.94 7.65 -3.67
N ARG A 122 -0.08 8.66 -3.93
CA ARG A 122 -0.32 10.06 -3.56
C ARG A 122 -1.61 10.58 -4.18
N GLY A 123 -1.85 10.28 -5.46
CA GLY A 123 -3.06 10.70 -6.15
C GLY A 123 -4.34 10.06 -5.62
N GLN A 124 -4.25 8.80 -5.17
CA GLN A 124 -5.36 8.08 -4.54
C GLN A 124 -5.49 8.32 -3.03
N LYS A 125 -4.56 9.09 -2.43
CA LYS A 125 -4.43 9.25 -0.97
C LYS A 125 -4.29 7.92 -0.21
N VAL A 126 -3.70 6.92 -0.86
CA VAL A 126 -3.39 5.60 -0.29
C VAL A 126 -1.90 5.56 0.03
N SER A 127 -1.49 5.04 1.19
CA SER A 127 -0.07 4.85 1.50
C SER A 127 0.48 3.62 0.81
N VAL A 128 1.42 3.78 -0.14
CA VAL A 128 2.21 2.64 -0.63
C VAL A 128 3.30 2.32 0.40
N GLN A 129 3.17 1.15 1.02
CA GLN A 129 4.22 0.58 1.86
C GLN A 129 5.30 0.01 0.94
N VAL A 130 6.46 0.68 0.91
CA VAL A 130 7.64 0.13 0.24
C VAL A 130 8.26 -0.90 1.18
N PRO A 131 8.57 -2.12 0.72
CA PRO A 131 9.31 -3.06 1.55
C PRO A 131 10.70 -2.48 1.84
N THR A 132 10.90 -2.01 3.07
CA THR A 132 12.21 -1.67 3.64
C THR A 132 12.93 -2.97 4.02
N LYS A 133 14.27 -2.99 3.98
CA LYS A 133 15.06 -4.17 4.36
C LYS A 133 14.82 -4.59 5.82
N ASP A 134 14.59 -3.60 6.69
CA ASP A 134 14.25 -3.82 8.09
C ASP A 134 12.74 -3.74 8.28
N GLN A 135 12.04 -4.87 8.09
CA GLN A 135 10.63 -4.98 8.45
C GLN A 135 10.51 -5.29 9.94
N SER A 136 9.71 -4.52 10.67
CA SER A 136 9.36 -4.88 12.04
C SER A 136 8.56 -6.19 12.06
N LYS A 137 8.67 -6.96 13.16
CA LYS A 137 7.88 -8.20 13.35
C LYS A 137 6.37 -7.99 13.13
N ALA A 138 5.88 -6.79 13.43
CA ALA A 138 4.48 -6.42 13.22
C ALA A 138 4.14 -6.20 11.74
N GLU A 139 5.03 -5.58 10.96
CA GLU A 139 4.86 -5.41 9.51
C GLU A 139 4.95 -6.73 8.77
N LEU A 140 5.88 -7.61 9.15
CA LEU A 140 5.97 -8.96 8.59
C LEU A 140 4.69 -9.76 8.85
N GLY A 141 4.15 -9.67 10.07
CA GLY A 141 2.87 -10.29 10.43
C GLY A 141 1.69 -9.74 9.62
N LYS A 142 1.65 -8.43 9.37
CA LYS A 142 0.63 -7.78 8.52
C LYS A 142 0.76 -8.20 7.05
N ALA A 143 1.99 -8.23 6.52
CA ALA A 143 2.26 -8.64 5.15
C ALA A 143 1.84 -10.11 4.92
N MET A 144 2.14 -10.98 5.86
CA MET A 144 1.72 -12.38 5.84
C MET A 144 0.20 -12.54 5.90
N GLN A 145 -0.49 -11.76 6.73
CA GLN A 145 -1.95 -11.72 6.76
C GLN A 145 -2.54 -11.20 5.44
N LEU A 146 -1.98 -10.13 4.88
CA LEU A 146 -2.39 -9.56 3.60
C LEU A 146 -2.22 -10.58 2.47
N ALA A 147 -1.05 -11.21 2.36
CA ALA A 147 -0.77 -12.23 1.34
C ALA A 147 -1.79 -13.38 1.37
N ARG A 148 -2.18 -13.83 2.57
CA ARG A 148 -3.20 -14.88 2.70
C ARG A 148 -4.60 -14.40 2.35
N ILE A 149 -4.98 -13.19 2.73
CA ILE A 149 -6.27 -12.60 2.34
C ILE A 149 -6.34 -12.39 0.83
N SER A 150 -5.22 -12.03 0.20
CA SER A 150 -5.10 -11.88 -1.26
C SER A 150 -5.15 -13.20 -2.02
N THR A 151 -5.00 -14.34 -1.35
CA THR A 151 -5.20 -15.66 -1.96
C THR A 151 -6.69 -15.93 -2.09
N ALA A 152 -7.14 -16.47 -3.23
CA ALA A 152 -8.57 -16.75 -3.49
C ALA A 152 -9.27 -17.57 -2.39
N SER A 153 -8.54 -18.44 -1.68
CA SER A 153 -9.04 -19.26 -0.58
C SER A 153 -8.85 -18.65 0.82
N VAL A 154 -8.44 -17.38 0.91
CA VAL A 154 -8.16 -16.66 2.17
C VAL A 154 -7.17 -17.44 3.07
N GLY A 155 -6.22 -18.15 2.45
CA GLY A 155 -5.24 -18.98 3.15
C GLY A 155 -5.79 -20.28 3.74
N LYS A 156 -6.96 -20.77 3.29
CA LYS A 156 -7.51 -22.06 3.73
C LYS A 156 -6.68 -23.26 3.26
N PHE A 157 -6.13 -23.18 2.05
CA PHE A 157 -5.29 -24.24 1.43
C PHE A 157 -3.79 -23.95 1.51
N GLN A 158 -3.38 -22.98 2.34
CA GLN A 158 -1.97 -22.65 2.52
C GLN A 158 -1.47 -23.30 3.82
N ASP A 159 -0.30 -23.94 3.77
CA ASP A 159 0.31 -24.56 4.94
C ASP A 159 0.59 -23.52 6.04
N LYS A 160 0.38 -23.93 7.29
CA LYS A 160 0.50 -23.06 8.48
C LYS A 160 1.63 -23.55 9.36
N LEU A 161 2.41 -22.62 9.89
CA LEU A 161 3.43 -23.00 10.88
C LEU A 161 2.75 -23.41 12.21
N PRO A 162 3.35 -24.33 12.99
CA PRO A 162 2.74 -24.90 14.20
C PRO A 162 2.33 -23.90 15.30
N LYS A 163 2.85 -22.67 15.28
CA LYS A 163 2.56 -21.60 16.26
C LYS A 163 2.05 -20.33 15.62
N GLU A 164 1.49 -20.45 14.43
CA GLU A 164 1.03 -19.32 13.67
C GLU A 164 -0.32 -18.82 14.17
N LYS A 165 -0.42 -17.52 14.43
CA LYS A 165 -1.67 -16.92 14.90
C LYS A 165 -2.72 -16.99 13.78
N PRO A 166 -3.93 -17.51 14.06
CA PRO A 166 -4.98 -17.55 13.05
C PRO A 166 -5.33 -16.12 12.59
N ILE A 167 -5.64 -15.98 11.29
CA ILE A 167 -6.09 -14.70 10.74
C ILE A 167 -7.44 -14.37 11.37
N ARG A 168 -7.46 -13.41 12.29
CA ARG A 168 -8.70 -12.80 12.77
C ARG A 168 -9.10 -11.78 11.72
N THR A 169 -10.27 -11.93 11.09
CA THR A 169 -10.82 -10.89 10.23
C THR A 169 -10.97 -9.62 11.07
N VAL A 170 -10.09 -8.65 10.85
CA VAL A 170 -10.09 -7.39 11.59
C VAL A 170 -11.31 -6.58 11.16
N GLY A 171 -12.34 -6.58 12.01
CA GLY A 171 -13.55 -5.79 11.80
C GLY A 171 -14.78 -6.41 12.45
N LYS A 172 -15.66 -5.57 12.99
CA LYS A 172 -16.99 -6.00 13.42
C LYS A 172 -17.80 -6.27 12.16
N LYS A 173 -17.91 -7.53 11.75
CA LYS A 173 -18.84 -7.92 10.68
C LYS A 173 -20.24 -7.49 11.12
N ARG A 174 -20.92 -6.66 10.32
CA ARG A 174 -22.33 -6.34 10.56
C ARG A 174 -23.11 -7.62 10.31
N SER A 175 -23.60 -8.25 11.38
CA SER A 175 -24.70 -9.20 11.27
C SER A 175 -25.97 -8.36 11.12
N PHE A 176 -26.60 -8.43 9.95
CA PHE A 176 -27.96 -7.93 9.82
C PHE A 176 -28.86 -8.82 10.66
N GLN A 177 -29.72 -8.19 11.45
CA GLN A 177 -30.76 -8.90 12.16
C GLN A 177 -31.80 -9.36 11.12
N PRO A 178 -32.46 -10.51 11.33
CA PRO A 178 -33.54 -10.95 10.45
C PRO A 178 -34.66 -9.89 10.40
N LEU A 179 -35.37 -9.80 9.28
CA LEU A 179 -36.46 -8.83 9.07
C LEU A 179 -37.65 -9.07 10.00
N ILE A 180 -37.85 -10.33 10.40
CA ILE A 180 -38.85 -10.77 11.38
C ILE A 180 -38.07 -11.53 12.45
N GLY A 181 -38.07 -11.01 13.68
CA GLY A 181 -37.34 -11.56 14.82
C GLY A 181 -38.18 -11.49 16.10
N ASP A 182 -37.51 -11.55 17.26
CA ASP A 182 -38.17 -11.41 18.56
C ASP A 182 -38.58 -9.94 18.82
N PHE A 183 -39.89 -9.68 18.84
CA PHE A 183 -40.49 -8.37 19.04
C PHE A 183 -40.05 -7.67 20.34
N ASN A 184 -39.74 -8.44 21.39
CA ASN A 184 -39.26 -7.86 22.65
C ASN A 184 -37.88 -7.22 22.48
N THR A 185 -37.00 -7.89 21.73
CA THR A 185 -35.65 -7.36 21.46
C THR A 185 -35.69 -6.16 20.53
N GLU A 186 -36.64 -6.12 19.60
CA GLU A 186 -36.84 -4.98 18.70
C GLU A 186 -37.36 -3.76 19.48
N LYS A 187 -38.38 -3.94 20.33
CA LYS A 187 -38.90 -2.90 21.22
C LYS A 187 -37.82 -2.32 22.13
N GLN A 188 -36.98 -3.16 22.73
CA GLN A 188 -35.86 -2.70 23.58
C GLN A 188 -34.85 -1.86 22.79
N ARG A 189 -34.49 -2.26 21.57
CA ARG A 189 -33.58 -1.48 20.71
C ARG A 189 -34.17 -0.13 20.31
N GLN A 190 -35.47 -0.10 20.02
CA GLN A 190 -36.19 1.15 19.72
C GLN A 190 -36.19 2.09 20.93
N LEU A 191 -36.46 1.57 22.13
CA LEU A 191 -36.39 2.34 23.38
C LEU A 191 -34.97 2.86 23.67
N ASP A 192 -33.94 2.06 23.43
CA ASP A 192 -32.55 2.48 23.58
C ASP A 192 -32.15 3.56 22.58
N LEU A 193 -32.66 3.49 21.34
CA LEU A 193 -32.49 4.55 20.34
C LEU A 193 -33.17 5.85 20.78
N LEU A 194 -34.39 5.77 21.30
CA LEU A 194 -35.14 6.91 21.86
C LEU A 194 -34.37 7.58 23.01
N LYS A 195 -33.86 6.81 23.98
CA LYS A 195 -33.04 7.34 25.08
C LYS A 195 -31.79 8.07 24.57
N VAL A 196 -31.14 7.53 23.53
CA VAL A 196 -29.97 8.17 22.91
C VAL A 196 -30.36 9.48 22.24
N MET A 197 -31.49 9.52 21.51
CA MET A 197 -32.00 10.73 20.85
C MET A 197 -32.42 11.80 21.85
N GLU A 198 -33.11 11.40 22.93
CA GLU A 198 -33.54 12.28 24.02
C GLU A 198 -32.34 12.91 24.73
N SER A 199 -31.29 12.14 24.96
CA SER A 199 -30.10 12.61 25.68
C SER A 199 -29.30 13.68 24.95
N LYS A 200 -29.51 13.89 23.64
CA LYS A 200 -28.75 14.80 22.73
C LYS A 200 -27.22 14.73 22.84
N LYS A 201 -26.68 13.72 23.52
CA LYS A 201 -25.25 13.53 23.79
C LYS A 201 -24.69 12.46 22.85
N PRO A 202 -23.46 12.64 22.33
CA PRO A 202 -22.84 11.63 21.48
C PRO A 202 -22.60 10.33 22.26
N ARG A 203 -22.82 9.16 21.63
CA ARG A 203 -22.53 7.84 22.23
C ARG A 203 -21.02 7.67 22.44
N MET A 204 -20.54 7.93 23.65
CA MET A 204 -19.14 7.73 24.03
C MET A 204 -18.95 6.33 24.64
N ASN A 205 -18.09 5.50 24.05
CA ASN A 205 -17.69 4.23 24.64
C ASN A 205 -16.63 4.47 25.73
N VAL A 206 -17.08 4.73 26.97
CA VAL A 206 -16.22 5.05 28.13
C VAL A 206 -15.14 3.98 28.33
N THR A 207 -15.51 2.69 28.30
CA THR A 207 -14.55 1.58 28.43
C THR A 207 -13.45 1.60 27.37
N ARG A 208 -13.78 1.98 26.13
CA ARG A 208 -12.78 2.06 25.05
C ARG A 208 -11.86 3.25 25.22
N ALA A 209 -12.39 4.38 25.70
CA ALA A 209 -11.62 5.59 25.99
C ALA A 209 -10.63 5.33 27.14
N VAL A 210 -11.10 4.76 28.25
CA VAL A 210 -10.28 4.41 29.41
C VAL A 210 -9.21 3.36 29.04
N ASN A 211 -9.57 2.31 28.29
CA ASN A 211 -8.61 1.30 27.82
C ASN A 211 -7.59 1.83 26.80
N ARG A 212 -7.85 3.01 26.20
CA ARG A 212 -6.89 3.68 25.34
C ARG A 212 -5.93 4.50 26.18
N GLN A 213 -6.47 5.28 27.13
CA GLN A 213 -5.69 6.08 28.06
C GLN A 213 -4.72 5.22 28.89
N MET A 214 -5.20 4.14 29.53
CA MET A 214 -4.33 3.23 30.28
C MET A 214 -3.18 2.65 29.43
N ARG A 215 -3.42 2.43 28.13
CA ARG A 215 -2.41 1.90 27.22
C ARG A 215 -1.38 2.94 26.79
N GLU A 216 -1.80 4.20 26.67
CA GLU A 216 -0.95 5.34 26.40
C GLU A 216 -0.07 5.60 27.63
N GLU A 217 -0.64 5.60 28.83
CA GLU A 217 0.06 5.71 30.12
C GLU A 217 1.06 4.56 30.33
N ASP A 218 0.67 3.30 30.09
CA ASP A 218 1.58 2.14 30.16
C ASP A 218 2.73 2.25 29.14
N ALA A 219 2.46 2.75 27.94
CA ALA A 219 3.46 2.92 26.90
C ALA A 219 4.44 4.05 27.23
N GLU A 220 3.97 5.14 27.84
CA GLU A 220 4.79 6.24 28.33
C GLU A 220 5.63 5.81 29.53
N ALA A 221 5.04 5.11 30.50
CA ALA A 221 5.78 4.53 31.64
C ALA A 221 6.87 3.56 31.15
N ALA A 222 6.58 2.75 30.13
CA ALA A 222 7.57 1.86 29.52
C ALA A 222 8.69 2.61 28.78
N ARG A 223 8.42 3.77 28.19
CA ARG A 223 9.42 4.66 27.59
C ARG A 223 10.30 5.30 28.67
N HIS A 224 9.70 5.91 29.69
CA HIS A 224 10.42 6.48 30.83
C HIS A 224 11.32 5.45 31.52
N LYS A 225 10.84 4.21 31.72
CA LYS A 225 11.65 3.12 32.30
C LYS A 225 12.80 2.68 31.40
N LYS A 226 12.64 2.75 30.07
CA LYS A 226 13.74 2.50 29.12
C LYS A 226 14.76 3.62 29.13
N ASP A 227 14.32 4.87 29.20
CA ASP A 227 15.19 6.03 29.23
C ASP A 227 15.98 6.11 30.55
N ALA A 228 15.35 5.81 31.69
CA ALA A 228 16.03 5.66 32.98
C ALA A 228 17.08 4.54 32.97
N ARG A 229 16.80 3.40 32.31
CA ARG A 229 17.76 2.30 32.14
C ARG A 229 18.90 2.64 31.19
N ARG A 230 18.70 3.56 30.25
CA ARG A 230 19.73 4.03 29.33
C ARG A 230 20.63 5.11 29.96
N GLY A 231 20.08 5.94 30.84
CA GLY A 231 20.83 6.94 31.62
C GLY A 231 21.68 6.37 32.75
N GLY A 232 21.35 5.19 33.28
CA GLY A 232 22.10 4.55 34.38
C GLY A 232 23.37 3.77 33.99
N LYS A 233 23.77 3.76 32.71
CA LYS A 233 24.93 2.96 32.23
C LYS A 233 26.13 3.82 31.86
N GLY A 234 26.43 4.81 32.69
CA GLY A 234 27.63 5.65 32.63
C GLY A 234 28.25 5.84 34.02
N GLY A 235 28.85 4.79 34.58
CA GLY A 235 29.50 4.84 35.89
C GLY A 235 30.26 3.55 36.21
N LYS A 236 31.57 3.66 36.36
CA LYS A 236 32.62 2.63 36.37
C LYS A 236 32.93 2.18 37.82
N LYS A 237 33.00 0.87 38.13
CA LYS A 237 34.21 0.20 38.68
C LYS A 237 34.04 -1.31 39.01
N LYS A 238 35.20 -1.97 38.92
CA LYS A 238 35.62 -3.36 39.17
C LYS A 238 35.18 -3.97 40.51
N GLY A 239 35.11 -5.31 40.54
CA GLY A 239 35.45 -6.06 41.76
C GLY A 239 34.92 -7.49 41.86
N ARG A 240 35.74 -8.47 41.46
CA ARG A 240 36.12 -9.69 42.21
C ARG A 240 35.04 -10.68 42.69
N GLY A 241 35.25 -11.96 42.34
CA GLY A 241 35.19 -13.07 43.30
C GLY A 241 33.92 -13.92 43.26
N GLY A 242 34.12 -15.24 43.13
CA GLY A 242 33.07 -16.26 43.03
C GLY A 242 32.35 -16.57 44.34
N GLY A 243 31.46 -17.57 44.28
CA GLY A 243 30.84 -18.16 45.45
C GLY A 243 29.36 -18.49 45.24
N GLY A 244 29.03 -19.78 45.16
CA GLY A 244 27.67 -20.26 45.04
C GLY A 244 26.81 -20.03 46.28
N GLY A 245 25.49 -20.14 46.12
CA GLY A 245 24.56 -20.08 47.23
C GLY A 245 23.10 -20.18 46.77
N LYS A 246 22.46 -21.26 47.21
CA LYS A 246 21.07 -21.69 46.96
C LYS A 246 20.00 -20.64 47.27
N GLY A 247 18.87 -20.73 46.58
CA GLY A 247 17.63 -20.08 47.00
C GLY A 247 16.38 -20.47 46.18
N ARG A 248 15.72 -21.56 46.60
CA ARG A 248 14.25 -21.75 46.75
C ARG A 248 13.34 -21.15 45.65
N GLY A 249 12.58 -21.90 44.84
CA GLY A 249 11.71 -23.03 45.18
C GLY A 249 10.25 -22.58 45.39
N GLY A 250 9.39 -22.73 44.37
CA GLY A 250 7.91 -22.61 44.47
C GLY A 250 7.21 -22.21 43.15
N PRO A 251 5.95 -22.62 42.90
CA PRO A 251 5.57 -24.00 42.61
C PRO A 251 4.93 -24.17 41.21
N LYS A 252 5.07 -25.39 40.65
CA LYS A 252 4.37 -25.83 39.42
C LYS A 252 2.88 -26.03 39.69
N GLY A 253 2.03 -25.41 38.86
CA GLY A 253 0.59 -25.62 38.85
C GLY A 253 0.21 -27.05 38.45
N LYS A 254 -0.60 -27.69 39.29
CA LYS A 254 -1.19 -29.02 39.09
C LYS A 254 -2.17 -29.02 37.91
N LYS A 255 -2.06 -30.04 37.06
CA LYS A 255 -3.12 -30.48 36.15
C LYS A 255 -4.25 -31.09 36.99
N HIS A 256 -5.48 -30.65 36.76
CA HIS A 256 -6.68 -31.35 37.21
C HIS A 256 -7.15 -32.28 36.08
N HIS A 257 -7.25 -33.57 36.39
CA HIS A 257 -8.04 -34.57 35.67
C HIS A 257 -9.36 -34.80 36.43
N GLY A 258 -10.39 -35.20 35.68
CA GLY A 258 -11.67 -35.74 36.18
C GLY A 258 -12.82 -34.73 36.02
N LYS A 259 -13.98 -35.07 35.46
CA LYS A 259 -14.57 -36.35 35.05
C LYS A 259 -15.30 -36.15 33.72
#